data_AF-A0A4U6LU93-F1
#
_entry.id   AF-A0A4U6LU93-F1
#
_cell.length_a   1.000
_cell.length_b   1.000
_cell.length_c   1.000
_cell.angle_alpha   90.00
_cell.angle_beta   90.00
_cell.angle_gamma   90.00
#
_symmetry.space_group_name_H-M   'P 1'
#
loop_
_entity.id
_entity.type
_entity.pdbx_description
1 polymer ?
#
loop_
_entity_poly.entity_id
_entity_poly.type
_entity_poly.pdbx_seq_one_letter_code
_entity_poly.pdbx_strand_id
1 'polypeptide(L)' 'HVSDPFTLGIELEMQVINPPGYDLSQDASRLIDAVKSELTVGEVKHDITESMLEMATG' A
#
# COMPACT_ATOMS: atom_id res chain seq x y z
N HIS A 1 16.44 -21.84 -2.65
CA HIS A 1 16.42 -20.42 -3.02
C HIS A 1 17.16 -19.67 -1.93
N VAL A 2 18.32 -19.08 -2.25
CA VAL A 2 19.10 -18.27 -1.32
C VAL A 2 19.03 -16.84 -1.85
N SER A 3 18.64 -15.90 -0.98
CA SER A 3 18.62 -14.47 -1.31
C SER A 3 20.04 -13.95 -1.51
N ASP A 4 20.22 -12.95 -2.37
CA ASP A 4 21.52 -12.31 -2.53
C ASP A 4 21.94 -11.59 -1.24
N PRO A 5 23.24 -11.56 -0.89
CA PRO A 5 23.70 -10.91 0.34
C PRO A 5 23.29 -9.43 0.36
N PHE A 6 22.78 -8.98 1.52
CA PHE A 6 22.41 -7.59 1.79
C PHE A 6 21.20 -7.04 1.00
N THR A 7 20.38 -7.90 0.39
CA THR A 7 19.06 -7.48 -0.11
C THR A 7 18.06 -7.33 1.04
N LEU A 8 17.22 -6.30 0.99
CA LEU A 8 16.16 -6.04 1.96
C LEU A 8 14.84 -5.84 1.21
N GLY A 9 13.84 -6.65 1.54
CA GLY A 9 12.45 -6.37 1.19
C GLY A 9 11.78 -5.63 2.34
N ILE A 10 11.19 -4.48 2.05
CA ILE A 10 10.40 -3.71 3.03
C ILE A 10 8.95 -3.73 2.57
N GLU A 11 8.07 -4.08 3.50
CA GLU A 11 6.62 -4.04 3.34
C GLU A 11 6.06 -3.02 4.33
N LEU A 12 5.25 -2.09 3.83
CA LEU A 12 4.54 -1.10 4.64
C LEU A 12 3.03 -1.24 4.42
N GLU A 13 2.30 -1.44 5.51
CA GLU A 13 0.84 -1.41 5.54
C GLU A 13 0.36 -0.06 6.11
N MET A 14 -0.46 0.65 5.34
CA MET A 14 -0.97 1.97 5.68
C MET A 14 -2.49 1.96 5.74
N GLN A 15 -3.06 2.72 6.68
CA GLN A 15 -4.50 2.90 6.83
C GLN A 15 -4.93 4.24 6.24
N VAL A 16 -5.90 4.19 5.33
CA VAL A 16 -6.49 5.40 4.73
C VAL A 16 -7.63 5.89 5.62
N ILE A 17 -7.54 7.14 6.08
CA ILE A 17 -8.51 7.78 6.96
C ILE A 17 -9.17 8.98 6.28
N ASN A 18 -10.44 9.25 6.60
CA ASN A 18 -11.22 10.35 6.03
C ASN A 18 -11.41 11.50 7.03
N PRO A 19 -10.77 12.67 6.83
CA PRO A 19 -11.04 13.86 7.63
C PRO A 19 -12.44 14.46 7.38
N PRO A 20 -13.03 15.20 8.34
CA PRO A 20 -12.47 15.54 9.65
C PRO A 20 -12.71 14.48 10.74
N GLY A 21 -13.54 13.46 10.46
CA GLY A 21 -13.86 12.41 11.43
C GLY A 21 -12.70 11.46 11.72
N TYR A 22 -11.75 11.36 10.78
CA TYR A 22 -10.62 10.42 10.81
C TYR A 22 -11.06 8.95 10.91
N ASP A 23 -12.28 8.65 10.45
CA ASP A 23 -12.78 7.29 10.30
C ASP A 23 -12.04 6.56 9.16
N LEU A 24 -12.01 5.23 9.22
CA LEU A 24 -11.46 4.43 8.13
C LEU A 24 -12.22 4.69 6.83
N SER A 25 -11.47 5.01 5.78
CA SER A 25 -12.05 5.32 4.47
C SER A 25 -12.61 4.06 3.81
N GLN A 26 -13.85 4.12 3.35
CA GLN A 26 -14.44 3.07 2.50
C GLN A 26 -14.07 3.26 1.01
N ASP A 27 -13.49 4.40 0.66
CA ASP A 27 -13.15 4.77 -0.72
C ASP A 27 -11.64 4.62 -1.02
N ALA A 28 -10.88 3.86 -0.21
CA ALA A 28 -9.43 3.77 -0.40
C ALA A 28 -9.06 3.13 -1.76
N SER A 29 -9.95 2.32 -2.34
CA SER A 29 -9.79 1.73 -3.68
C SER A 29 -9.55 2.76 -4.78
N ARG A 30 -10.25 3.91 -4.75
CA ARG A 30 -10.06 4.99 -5.72
C ARG A 30 -8.72 5.70 -5.54
N LEU A 31 -8.30 5.90 -4.29
CA LEU A 31 -7.00 6.50 -3.97
C LEU A 31 -5.88 5.58 -4.45
N ILE A 32 -6.04 4.27 -4.23
CA ILE A 32 -5.07 3.25 -4.63
C ILE A 32 -4.95 3.19 -6.15
N ASP A 33 -6.06 3.20 -6.91
CA ASP A 33 -6.03 3.18 -8.36
C ASP A 33 -5.38 4.44 -8.97
N ALA A 34 -5.52 5.60 -8.31
CA ALA A 34 -4.81 6.81 -8.71
C ALA A 34 -3.29 6.67 -8.50
N VAL A 35 -2.86 6.14 -7.35
CA VAL A 35 -1.44 6.05 -6.96
C VAL A 35 -0.72 4.90 -7.65
N LYS A 36 -1.42 3.82 -8.05
CA LYS A 36 -0.86 2.70 -8.85
C LYS A 36 -0.11 3.17 -10.10
N SER A 37 -0.60 4.22 -10.74
CA SER A 37 0.01 4.75 -11.97
C SER A 37 1.31 5.54 -11.73
N GLU A 38 1.55 6.00 -10.50
CA GLU A 38 2.73 6.80 -10.14
C GLU A 38 3.85 5.97 -9.50
N LEU A 39 3.58 4.72 -9.13
CA LEU A 39 4.55 3.84 -8.50
C LEU A 39 5.55 3.31 -9.53
N THR A 40 6.79 3.76 -9.37
CA THR A 40 7.91 3.47 -10.28
C THR A 40 8.71 2.24 -9.87
N VAL A 41 8.66 1.87 -8.59
CA VAL A 41 9.29 0.65 -8.03
C VAL A 41 8.44 0.17 -6.86
N GLY A 42 8.08 -1.12 -6.87
CA GLY A 42 7.29 -1.75 -5.82
C GLY A 42 5.86 -2.10 -6.23
N GLU A 43 5.22 -2.98 -5.45
CA GLU A 43 3.84 -3.40 -5.68
C GLU A 43 2.92 -2.74 -4.66
N VAL A 44 1.79 -2.22 -5.14
CA VAL A 44 0.68 -1.82 -4.27
C VAL A 44 -0.44 -2.84 -4.37
N LYS A 45 -0.71 -3.51 -3.25
CA LYS A 45 -1.78 -4.49 -3.11
C LYS A 45 -2.88 -3.95 -2.19
N HIS A 46 -4.10 -4.39 -2.49
CA HIS A 46 -5.22 -4.28 -1.57
C HIS A 46 -5.14 -5.45 -0.59
N ASP A 47 -5.14 -5.16 0.70
CA ASP A 47 -5.40 -6.20 1.70
C ASP A 47 -6.90 -6.23 2.06
N ILE A 48 -7.35 -7.27 2.76
CA ILE A 48 -8.72 -7.79 2.96
C ILE A 48 -9.83 -6.76 3.32
N THR A 49 -9.50 -5.52 3.67
CA THR A 49 -10.45 -4.44 3.98
C THR A 49 -10.27 -3.25 3.03
N GLU A 50 -11.37 -2.63 2.59
CA GLU A 50 -11.39 -1.49 1.64
C GLU A 50 -10.61 -0.23 2.09
N SER A 51 -9.90 -0.28 3.22
CA SER A 51 -9.24 0.85 3.89
C SER A 51 -7.72 0.70 4.03
N MET A 52 -7.14 -0.42 3.58
CA MET A 52 -5.73 -0.74 3.78
C MET A 52 -4.94 -0.70 2.46
N LEU A 53 -3.77 -0.06 2.50
CA LEU A 53 -2.85 0.11 1.38
C LEU A 53 -1.51 -0.54 1.75
N GLU A 54 -1.10 -1.55 1.00
CA GLU A 54 0.19 -2.21 1.17
C GLU A 54 1.18 -1.68 0.12
N MET A 55 2.42 -1.37 0.51
CA MET A 55 3.52 -0.99 -0.38
C MET A 55 4.74 -1.89 -0.13
N ALA A 56 5.16 -2.65 -1.14
CA ALA A 56 6.35 -3.49 -1.08
C ALA A 56 7.45 -2.95 -2.00
N THR A 57 8.69 -2.81 -1.54
CA THR A 57 9.79 -2.21 -2.33
C THR A 57 10.52 -3.17 -3.29
N GLY A 58 10.18 -4.47 -3.25
CA GLY A 58 10.83 -5.53 -4.04
C GLY A 58 12.15 -6.01 -3.46
#